data_AF-A0A836RM92-F1
#
_entry.id   AF-A0A836RM92-F1
#
_cell.length_a   1.000
_cell.length_b   1.000
_cell.length_c   1.000
_cell.angle_alpha   90.00
_cell.angle_beta   90.00
_cell.angle_gamma   90.00
#
_symmetry.space_group_name_H-M   'P 1'
#
loop_
_entity.id
_entity.type
_entity.pdbx_description
1 polymer ?
#
loop_
_entity_poly.entity_id
_entity_poly.type
_entity_poly.pdbx_seq_one_letter_code
_entity_poly.pdbx_strand_id
1 'polypeptide(L)'
;MELLKALLLGLIQGLSEFLPISSSGHLVIFSEILNFHEEGIAFEVFVHFGTLLSVLVAFRYELQRMLMAPYIVWIKKDRSDAELQKYLNWDLYIIVATIPAVIVGLIFKDAIEGFFGSVLLVFFMLLITALLMWAAQFLRPKDVDFSYGRSFLIGVAQAFAIMPGIS
;
A
#
# COMPACT_ATOMS: atom_id res chain seq x y z
N MET A 1 19.97 15.05 17.98
CA MET A 1 20.19 14.88 16.53
C MET A 1 19.29 13.78 15.98
N GLU A 2 19.27 12.62 16.63
CA GLU A 2 18.42 11.47 16.24
C GLU A 2 16.93 11.78 16.12
N LEU A 3 16.32 12.49 17.08
CA LEU A 3 14.91 12.91 16.98
C LEU A 3 14.62 13.76 15.72
N LEU A 4 15.55 14.64 15.33
CA LEU A 4 15.37 15.46 14.14
C LEU A 4 15.44 14.60 12.87
N LYS A 5 16.38 13.65 12.80
CA LYS A 5 16.47 12.68 11.69
C LYS A 5 15.19 11.84 11.59
N ALA A 6 14.70 11.32 12.71
CA ALA A 6 13.45 10.56 12.77
C ALA A 6 12.24 11.39 12.32
N LEU A 7 12.14 12.66 12.73
CA LEU A 7 11.08 13.57 12.29
C LEU A 7 11.15 13.85 10.77
N LEU A 8 12.35 14.05 10.22
CA LEU A 8 12.53 14.26 8.79
C LEU A 8 12.16 13.01 7.97
N LEU A 9 12.61 11.83 8.40
CA LEU A 9 12.26 10.56 7.76
C LEU A 9 10.77 10.26 7.88
N GLY A 10 10.15 10.54 9.03
CA GLY A 10 8.70 10.43 9.20
C GLY A 10 7.91 11.39 8.30
N LEU A 11 8.41 12.61 8.08
CA LEU A 11 7.83 13.55 7.13
C LEU A 11 7.94 13.04 5.69
N ILE A 12 9.11 12.51 5.31
CA ILE A 12 9.34 11.92 3.98
C ILE A 12 8.39 10.75 3.77
N GLN A 13 8.28 9.83 4.74
CA GLN A 13 7.33 8.72 4.70
C GLN A 13 5.89 9.22 4.51
N GLY A 14 5.45 10.18 5.34
CA GLY A 14 4.10 10.72 5.27
C GLY A 14 3.75 11.38 3.94
N LEU A 15 4.72 12.05 3.30
CA LEU A 15 4.54 12.69 2.00
C LEU A 15 4.60 11.69 0.83
N SER A 16 5.39 10.62 0.94
CA SER A 16 5.66 9.70 -0.15
C SER A 16 4.75 8.47 -0.18
N GLU A 17 4.20 8.02 0.95
CA GLU A 17 3.39 6.79 1.03
C GLU A 17 2.15 6.83 0.12
N PHE A 18 1.54 8.00 -0.02
CA PHE A 18 0.31 8.17 -0.81
C PHE A 18 0.57 8.57 -2.26
N LEU A 19 1.82 8.82 -2.61
CA LEU A 19 2.25 9.16 -3.97
C LEU A 19 2.88 7.92 -4.62
N PRO A 20 2.66 7.68 -5.93
CA PRO A 20 3.22 6.53 -6.61
C PRO A 20 4.71 6.74 -6.95
N ILE A 21 5.53 6.96 -5.91
CA ILE A 21 6.95 7.32 -5.99
C ILE A 21 7.84 6.43 -5.10
N SER A 22 7.28 5.40 -4.47
CA SER A 22 7.93 4.49 -3.52
C SER A 22 8.52 5.18 -2.28
N SER A 23 7.75 5.14 -1.20
CA SER A 23 8.16 5.63 0.11
C SER A 23 9.36 4.88 0.70
N SER A 24 9.39 3.55 0.56
CA SER A 24 10.52 2.72 1.02
C SER A 24 11.84 3.08 0.33
N GLY A 25 11.81 3.38 -0.98
CA GLY A 25 13.00 3.84 -1.68
C GLY A 25 13.51 5.19 -1.18
N HIS A 26 12.61 6.13 -0.89
CA HIS A 26 12.98 7.42 -0.29
C HIS A 26 13.53 7.24 1.12
N LEU A 27 12.93 6.40 1.96
CA LEU A 27 13.44 6.11 3.29
C LEU A 27 14.85 5.52 3.26
N VAL A 28 15.13 4.57 2.38
CA VAL A 28 16.48 4.00 2.22
C VAL A 28 17.50 5.07 1.84
N ILE A 29 17.20 5.89 0.83
CA ILE A 29 18.12 6.94 0.34
C ILE A 29 18.39 7.99 1.42
N PHE A 30 17.34 8.52 2.06
CA PHE A 30 17.51 9.58 3.05
C PHE A 30 18.09 9.07 4.37
N SER A 31 17.85 7.81 4.74
CA SER A 31 18.51 7.21 5.92
C SER A 31 20.02 7.10 5.71
N GLU A 32 20.47 6.74 4.51
CA GLU A 32 21.89 6.74 4.14
C GLU A 32 22.50 8.15 4.22
N ILE A 33 21.84 9.15 3.61
CA ILE A 33 22.29 10.56 3.61
C ILE A 33 22.41 11.10 5.05
N LEU A 34 21.46 10.75 5.92
CA LEU A 34 21.42 11.22 7.30
C LEU A 34 22.28 10.39 8.26
N ASN A 35 22.94 9.32 7.78
CA ASN A 35 23.63 8.33 8.60
C ASN A 35 22.73 7.85 9.76
N PHE A 36 21.56 7.32 9.42
CA PHE A 36 20.53 6.83 10.34
C PHE A 36 20.31 5.32 10.11
N HIS A 37 21.30 4.52 10.50
CA HIS A 37 21.35 3.09 10.18
C HIS A 37 20.89 2.16 11.31
N GLU A 38 20.86 2.64 12.56
CA GLU A 38 20.70 1.77 13.74
C GLU A 38 19.25 1.33 14.05
N GLU A 39 18.23 1.90 13.39
CA GLU A 39 16.81 1.59 13.68
C GLU A 39 16.02 0.94 12.51
N GLY A 40 16.68 0.68 11.38
CA GLY A 40 16.13 0.37 10.04
C GLY A 40 14.71 -0.22 9.97
N ILE A 41 14.55 -1.52 10.23
CA ILE A 41 13.25 -2.21 10.02
C ILE A 41 12.20 -1.77 11.03
N ALA A 42 12.57 -1.63 12.31
CA ALA A 42 11.62 -1.25 13.34
C ALA A 42 11.09 0.18 13.11
N PHE A 43 11.99 1.10 12.78
CA PHE A 43 11.65 2.47 12.44
C PHE A 43 10.74 2.55 11.22
N GLU A 44 11.08 1.84 10.13
CA GLU A 44 10.24 1.74 8.93
C GLU A 44 8.82 1.27 9.26
N VAL A 45 8.69 0.21 10.07
CA VAL A 45 7.38 -0.30 10.52
C VAL A 45 6.60 0.77 11.30
N PHE A 46 7.25 1.53 12.18
CA PHE A 46 6.58 2.59 12.94
C PHE A 46 6.12 3.76 12.06
N VAL A 47 6.91 4.19 11.08
CA VAL A 47 6.50 5.27 10.18
C VAL A 47 5.40 4.83 9.21
N HIS A 48 5.42 3.58 8.74
CA HIS A 48 4.30 2.96 8.00
C HIS A 48 3.04 2.84 8.85
N PHE A 49 3.18 2.52 10.14
CA PHE A 49 2.06 2.53 11.08
C PHE A 49 1.46 3.95 11.22
N GLY A 50 2.30 5.00 11.24
CA GLY A 50 1.84 6.38 11.22
C GLY A 50 0.99 6.72 9.99
N THR A 51 1.41 6.28 8.80
CA THR A 51 0.62 6.47 7.56
C THR A 51 -0.64 5.61 7.53
N LEU A 52 -0.62 4.41 8.10
CA LEU A 52 -1.82 3.59 8.29
C LEU A 52 -2.84 4.32 9.18
N LEU A 53 -2.42 4.90 10.30
CA LEU A 53 -3.31 5.69 11.17
C LEU A 53 -3.93 6.87 10.41
N SER A 54 -3.17 7.53 9.53
CA SER A 54 -3.68 8.59 8.65
C SER A 54 -4.84 8.08 7.79
N VAL A 55 -4.70 6.92 7.14
CA VAL A 55 -5.77 6.28 6.34
C VAL A 55 -6.97 5.95 7.21
N LEU A 56 -6.77 5.36 8.40
CA LEU A 56 -7.86 5.02 9.31
C LEU A 56 -8.67 6.24 9.74
N VAL A 57 -8.01 7.38 10.00
CA VAL A 57 -8.68 8.63 10.38
C VAL A 57 -9.36 9.29 9.18
N ALA A 58 -8.68 9.35 8.03
CA ALA A 58 -9.19 9.98 6.82
C ALA A 58 -10.45 9.27 6.31
N PHE A 59 -10.43 7.94 6.27
CA PHE A 59 -11.51 7.08 5.78
C PHE A 59 -12.38 6.48 6.90
N ARG A 60 -12.38 7.09 8.09
CA ARG A 60 -13.09 6.55 9.27
C ARG A 60 -14.57 6.26 9.02
N TYR A 61 -15.23 7.05 8.17
CA TYR A 61 -16.66 6.89 7.88
C TYR A 61 -16.91 5.70 6.95
N GLU A 62 -16.12 5.60 5.88
CA GLU A 62 -16.15 4.50 4.93
C GLU A 62 -15.80 3.18 5.64
N LEU A 63 -14.76 3.18 6.47
CA LEU A 63 -14.35 2.01 7.25
C LEU A 63 -15.43 1.59 8.25
N GLN A 64 -16.10 2.54 8.93
CA GLN A 64 -17.23 2.20 9.79
C GLN A 64 -18.37 1.55 9.00
N ARG A 65 -18.69 2.08 7.81
CA ARG A 65 -19.73 1.49 6.95
C ARG A 65 -19.35 0.11 6.42
N MET A 66 -18.10 -0.08 6.00
CA MET A 66 -17.53 -1.37 5.62
C MET A 66 -17.65 -2.38 6.75
N LEU A 67 -17.25 -2.03 7.97
CA LEU A 67 -17.38 -2.92 9.13
C LEU A 67 -18.83 -3.28 9.48
N MET A 68 -19.77 -2.34 9.30
CA MET A 68 -21.20 -2.58 9.58
C MET A 68 -21.91 -3.36 8.47
N ALA A 69 -21.45 -3.26 7.22
CA ALA A 69 -22.14 -3.79 6.05
C ALA A 69 -22.38 -5.32 6.10
N PRO A 70 -21.38 -6.19 6.39
CA PRO A 70 -21.60 -7.63 6.52
C PRO A 70 -22.63 -7.98 7.60
N TYR A 71 -22.58 -7.28 8.75
CA TYR A 71 -23.52 -7.52 9.84
C TYR A 71 -24.95 -7.16 9.44
N ILE A 72 -25.17 -6.01 8.83
CA ILE A 72 -26.53 -5.58 8.46
C ILE A 72 -27.07 -6.41 7.29
N VAL A 73 -26.27 -6.61 6.24
CA VAL A 73 -26.73 -7.23 4.99
C VAL A 73 -26.85 -8.76 5.11
N TRP A 74 -25.95 -9.43 5.83
CA TRP A 74 -25.97 -10.90 5.94
C TRP A 74 -26.62 -11.41 7.23
N ILE A 75 -26.34 -10.77 8.38
CA ILE A 75 -26.86 -11.23 9.67
C ILE A 75 -28.28 -10.72 9.91
N LYS A 76 -28.51 -9.40 9.79
CA LYS A 76 -29.86 -8.84 9.88
C LYS A 76 -30.71 -9.07 8.63
N LYS A 77 -30.08 -9.51 7.53
CA LYS A 77 -30.72 -9.74 6.22
C LYS A 77 -31.45 -8.51 5.66
N ASP A 78 -31.06 -7.32 6.10
CA ASP A 78 -31.61 -6.07 5.60
C ASP A 78 -30.82 -5.63 4.37
N ARG A 79 -31.48 -5.66 3.21
CA ARG A 79 -30.91 -5.29 1.91
C ARG A 79 -31.57 -4.03 1.34
N SER A 80 -32.28 -3.28 2.15
CA SER A 80 -32.94 -2.06 1.70
C SER A 80 -31.95 -0.92 1.40
N ASP A 81 -30.83 -0.89 2.12
CA ASP A 81 -29.78 0.12 1.95
C ASP A 81 -28.79 -0.27 0.83
N ALA A 82 -28.90 0.41 -0.31
CA ALA A 82 -28.04 0.22 -1.47
C ALA A 82 -26.58 0.64 -1.20
N GLU A 83 -26.34 1.62 -0.33
CA GLU A 83 -24.99 2.05 0.03
C GLU A 83 -24.31 0.95 0.87
N LEU A 84 -24.99 0.35 1.84
CA LEU A 84 -24.42 -0.78 2.60
C LEU A 84 -24.08 -1.98 1.71
N GLN A 85 -24.88 -2.26 0.68
CA GLN A 85 -24.55 -3.30 -0.29
C GLN A 85 -23.28 -2.97 -1.10
N LYS A 86 -23.08 -1.70 -1.45
CA LYS A 86 -21.87 -1.23 -2.12
C LYS A 86 -20.64 -1.40 -1.23
N TYR A 87 -20.71 -1.00 0.05
CA TYR A 87 -19.61 -1.20 1.00
C TYR A 87 -19.29 -2.69 1.23
N LEU A 88 -20.31 -3.55 1.30
CA LEU A 88 -20.10 -5.00 1.35
C LEU A 88 -19.35 -5.51 0.12
N ASN A 89 -19.70 -5.04 -1.08
CA ASN A 89 -18.99 -5.42 -2.30
C ASN A 89 -17.54 -4.92 -2.27
N TRP A 90 -17.28 -3.72 -1.72
CA TRP A 90 -15.92 -3.21 -1.53
C TRP A 90 -15.10 -4.10 -0.60
N ASP A 91 -15.68 -4.59 0.50
CA ASP A 91 -15.00 -5.54 1.40
C ASP A 91 -14.55 -6.79 0.64
N LEU A 92 -15.45 -7.36 -0.16
CA LEU A 92 -15.18 -8.54 -0.96
C LEU A 92 -14.11 -8.27 -2.03
N TYR A 93 -14.15 -7.10 -2.67
CA TYR A 93 -13.13 -6.69 -3.64
C TYR A 93 -11.76 -6.53 -3.00
N ILE A 94 -11.67 -5.95 -1.80
CA ILE A 94 -10.42 -5.82 -1.06
C ILE A 94 -9.87 -7.20 -0.67
N ILE A 95 -10.73 -8.11 -0.20
CA ILE A 95 -10.33 -9.49 0.10
C ILE A 95 -9.74 -10.14 -1.14
N VAL A 96 -10.43 -10.08 -2.29
CA VAL A 96 -9.94 -10.69 -3.54
C VAL A 96 -8.64 -10.04 -4.03
N ALA A 97 -8.50 -8.72 -3.91
CA ALA A 97 -7.26 -8.02 -4.26
C ALA A 97 -6.11 -8.38 -3.32
N THR A 98 -6.37 -8.67 -2.05
CA THR A 98 -5.32 -8.98 -1.08
C THR A 98 -4.74 -10.40 -1.26
N ILE A 99 -5.53 -11.34 -1.80
CA ILE A 99 -5.15 -12.76 -1.91
C ILE A 99 -3.81 -12.97 -2.64
N PRO A 100 -3.57 -12.45 -3.86
CA PRO A 100 -2.32 -12.71 -4.56
C PRO A 100 -1.09 -12.19 -3.82
N ALA A 101 -1.19 -10.98 -3.24
CA ALA A 101 -0.11 -10.37 -2.48
C ALA A 101 0.23 -11.18 -1.22
N VAL A 102 -0.79 -11.66 -0.48
CA VAL A 102 -0.58 -12.53 0.69
C VAL A 102 0.08 -13.84 0.29
N ILE A 103 -0.38 -14.48 -0.79
CA ILE A 103 0.21 -15.74 -1.28
C ILE A 103 1.69 -15.54 -1.61
N VAL A 104 2.02 -14.51 -2.40
CA VAL A 104 3.40 -14.21 -2.78
C VAL A 104 4.24 -13.84 -1.56
N GLY A 105 3.74 -12.97 -0.67
CA GLY A 105 4.44 -12.56 0.53
C GLY A 105 4.74 -13.71 1.49
N LEU A 106 3.85 -14.70 1.60
CA LEU A 106 4.08 -15.88 2.45
C LEU A 106 5.02 -16.91 1.81
N ILE A 107 4.92 -17.13 0.50
CA ILE A 107 5.74 -18.14 -0.21
C ILE A 107 7.17 -17.63 -0.44
N PHE A 108 7.33 -16.35 -0.78
CA PHE A 108 8.61 -15.75 -1.17
C PHE A 108 9.22 -14.86 -0.09
N LYS A 109 8.76 -14.96 1.16
CA LYS A 109 9.16 -14.12 2.29
C LYS A 109 10.68 -13.92 2.38
N ASP A 110 11.45 -15.02 2.44
CA ASP A 110 12.91 -14.96 2.64
C ASP A 110 13.63 -14.31 1.45
N ALA A 111 13.13 -14.53 0.22
CA ALA A 111 13.67 -13.89 -0.97
C ALA A 111 13.39 -12.38 -0.98
N ILE A 112 12.17 -11.99 -0.58
CA ILE A 112 11.75 -10.60 -0.45
C ILE A 112 12.59 -9.88 0.61
N GLU A 113 12.81 -10.48 1.79
CA GLU A 113 13.67 -9.90 2.84
C GLU A 113 15.11 -9.68 2.35
N GLY A 114 15.64 -10.59 1.53
CA GLY A 114 16.96 -10.44 0.91
C GLY A 114 17.09 -9.24 -0.05
N PHE A 115 15.97 -8.70 -0.55
CA PHE A 115 15.95 -7.57 -1.47
C PHE A 115 16.06 -6.21 -0.78
N PHE A 116 15.57 -6.06 0.46
CA PHE A 116 15.57 -4.78 1.19
C PHE A 116 16.98 -4.25 1.50
N GLY A 117 18.00 -5.11 1.54
CA GLY A 117 19.39 -4.70 1.77
C GLY A 117 20.13 -4.15 0.54
N SER A 118 19.51 -4.14 -0.65
CA SER A 118 20.19 -3.78 -1.89
C SER A 118 19.76 -2.41 -2.42
N VAL A 119 20.56 -1.38 -2.13
CA VAL A 119 20.38 -0.02 -2.68
C VAL A 119 20.34 -0.03 -4.22
N LEU A 120 21.14 -0.89 -4.85
CA LEU A 120 21.17 -1.02 -6.31
C LEU A 120 19.85 -1.54 -6.86
N LEU A 121 19.23 -2.53 -6.18
CA LEU A 121 17.92 -3.04 -6.56
C LEU A 121 16.85 -1.95 -6.42
N VAL A 122 16.83 -1.24 -5.29
CA VAL A 122 15.90 -0.13 -5.04
C VAL A 122 16.02 0.92 -6.14
N PHE A 123 17.23 1.30 -6.54
CA PHE A 123 17.46 2.26 -7.62
C PHE A 123 16.82 1.81 -8.95
N PHE A 124 17.03 0.55 -9.36
CA PHE A 124 16.42 0.04 -10.59
C PHE A 124 14.89 -0.06 -10.48
N MET A 125 14.37 -0.45 -9.32
CA MET A 125 12.92 -0.51 -9.10
C MET A 125 12.28 0.88 -9.13
N LEU A 126 12.94 1.91 -8.60
CA LEU A 126 12.50 3.31 -8.73
C LEU A 126 12.45 3.76 -10.19
N LEU A 127 13.43 3.37 -11.02
CA LEU A 127 13.39 3.64 -12.46
C LEU A 127 12.22 2.93 -13.13
N ILE A 128 11.92 1.69 -12.76
CA ILE A 128 10.76 0.95 -13.25
C ILE A 128 9.47 1.66 -12.86
N THR A 129 9.31 2.07 -11.59
CA THR A 129 8.16 2.84 -11.11
C THR A 129 7.99 4.14 -11.89
N ALA A 130 9.06 4.89 -12.11
CA ALA A 130 9.03 6.12 -12.91
C ALA A 130 8.58 5.86 -14.35
N LEU A 131 9.07 4.78 -14.99
CA LEU A 131 8.65 4.38 -16.33
C LEU A 131 7.18 3.94 -16.37
N LEU A 132 6.70 3.19 -15.38
CA LEU A 132 5.30 2.79 -15.26
C LEU A 132 4.38 4.01 -15.12
N MET A 133 4.76 4.96 -14.25
CA MET A 133 4.04 6.22 -14.08
C MET A 133 4.04 7.06 -15.34
N TRP A 134 5.16 7.16 -16.04
CA TRP A 134 5.23 7.86 -17.32
C TRP A 134 4.35 7.19 -18.38
N ALA A 135 4.42 5.86 -18.50
CA ALA A 135 3.60 5.09 -19.44
C ALA A 135 2.09 5.23 -19.15
N ALA A 136 1.71 5.27 -17.87
CA ALA A 136 0.32 5.41 -17.44
C ALA A 136 -0.33 6.72 -17.95
N GLN A 137 0.46 7.78 -18.17
CA GLN A 137 -0.04 9.06 -18.70
C GLN A 137 -0.59 8.95 -20.14
N PHE A 138 -0.15 7.95 -20.90
CA PHE A 138 -0.62 7.71 -22.26
C PHE A 138 -1.85 6.79 -22.33
N LEU A 139 -2.22 6.17 -21.22
CA LEU A 139 -3.42 5.35 -21.12
C LEU A 139 -4.65 6.25 -20.92
N ARG A 140 -5.70 6.01 -21.70
CA ARG A 140 -6.96 6.73 -21.51
C ARG A 140 -7.63 6.25 -20.22
N PRO A 141 -8.04 7.14 -19.31
CA PRO A 141 -8.88 6.76 -18.19
C PRO A 141 -10.16 6.15 -18.75
N LYS A 142 -10.50 4.95 -18.27
CA LYS A 142 -11.79 4.34 -18.56
C LYS A 142 -12.58 4.36 -17.26
N ASP A 143 -13.80 4.90 -17.32
CA ASP A 143 -14.76 4.70 -16.25
C ASP A 143 -15.23 3.25 -16.34
N VAL A 144 -14.77 2.44 -15.40
CA VAL A 144 -15.06 1.02 -15.42
C VAL A 144 -15.36 0.53 -14.02
N ASP A 145 -16.54 -0.09 -13.89
CA ASP A 145 -17.01 -0.60 -12.61
C ASP A 145 -16.04 -1.62 -12.01
N PHE A 146 -15.91 -1.62 -10.70
CA PHE A 146 -15.15 -2.65 -10.01
C PHE A 146 -15.84 -4.01 -10.15
N SER A 147 -15.04 -5.04 -10.43
CA SER A 147 -15.47 -6.42 -10.53
C SER A 147 -14.42 -7.32 -9.88
N TYR A 148 -14.83 -8.52 -9.46
CA TYR A 148 -13.92 -9.50 -8.88
C TYR A 148 -12.68 -9.78 -9.75
N GLY A 149 -12.87 -9.88 -11.07
CA GLY A 149 -11.76 -10.07 -12.00
C GLY A 149 -10.77 -8.90 -12.00
N ARG A 150 -11.25 -7.66 -11.90
CA ARG A 150 -10.38 -6.49 -11.77
C ARG A 150 -9.71 -6.42 -10.41
N SER A 151 -10.43 -6.69 -9.33
CA SER A 151 -9.86 -6.76 -7.99
C SER A 151 -8.72 -7.78 -7.93
N PHE A 152 -8.90 -8.95 -8.54
CA PHE A 152 -7.84 -9.95 -8.63
C PHE A 152 -6.63 -9.45 -9.44
N LEU A 153 -6.84 -8.79 -10.58
CA LEU A 153 -5.75 -8.20 -11.37
C LEU A 153 -4.99 -7.10 -10.60
N ILE A 154 -5.70 -6.27 -9.83
CA ILE A 154 -5.09 -5.30 -8.91
C ILE A 154 -4.22 -6.05 -7.90
N GLY A 155 -4.74 -7.14 -7.32
CA GLY A 155 -4.00 -7.98 -6.40
C GLY A 155 -2.72 -8.58 -6.98
N VAL A 156 -2.77 -9.03 -8.24
CA VAL A 156 -1.57 -9.51 -8.96
C VAL A 156 -0.56 -8.39 -9.12
N ALA A 157 -0.98 -7.18 -9.48
CA ALA A 157 -0.10 -6.01 -9.53
C ALA A 157 0.49 -5.68 -8.14
N GLN A 158 -0.32 -5.73 -7.08
CA GLN A 158 0.14 -5.53 -5.70
C GLN A 158 1.17 -6.58 -5.27
N ALA A 159 1.04 -7.83 -5.74
CA ALA A 159 2.03 -8.87 -5.46
C ALA A 159 3.42 -8.53 -6.05
N PHE A 160 3.48 -7.87 -7.21
CA PHE A 160 4.73 -7.32 -7.75
C PHE A 160 5.22 -6.10 -6.96
N ALA A 161 4.30 -5.30 -6.42
CA ALA A 161 4.62 -4.11 -5.62
C ALA A 161 5.20 -4.42 -4.23
N ILE A 162 5.27 -5.70 -3.83
CA ILE A 162 6.00 -6.12 -2.62
C ILE A 162 7.52 -5.88 -2.77
N MET A 163 8.03 -5.81 -4.01
CA MET A 163 9.44 -5.53 -4.26
C MET A 163 9.80 -4.10 -3.82
N PRO A 164 10.90 -3.90 -3.06
CA PRO A 164 11.29 -2.58 -2.59
C PRO A 164 11.65 -1.66 -3.77
N GLY A 165 11.08 -0.46 -3.80
CA GLY A 165 11.22 0.51 -4.91
C GLY A 165 10.08 0.48 -5.95
N ILE A 166 9.21 -0.55 -5.94
CA ILE A 166 7.97 -0.55 -6.73
C ILE A 166 6.85 0.14 -5.94
N SER A 167 6.05 0.95 -6.62
CA SER A 167 4.91 1.69 -6.07
C SER A 167 3.71 1.73 -6.99
#